data_AF-A0A935FI49-F1
#
_entry.id   AF-A0A935FI49-F1
#
_cell.length_a   1.000
_cell.length_b   1.000
_cell.length_c   1.000
_cell.angle_alpha   90.00
_cell.angle_beta   90.00
_cell.angle_gamma   90.00
#
_symmetry.space_group_name_H-M   'P 1'
#
loop_
_entity.id
_entity.type
_entity.pdbx_description
1 polymer ?
#
loop_
_entity_poly.entity_id
_entity_poly.type
_entity_poly.pdbx_seq_one_letter_code
_entity_poly.pdbx_strand_id
1 'polypeptide(L)'
;MKTTWMTRTTATWVRSGLGCAMSCALLLSGCSDDDAPARDARVVDARARDASRRDAAVRDAAARDAAVRDAAAVNPFNTVAAVKAFFDGKTVVMEGSNIPTHPQGANENMNLGPAATQCLHKVTIKLNEAPQMVVTTELGTLNGAPTVGSVGTCDRTTKLGEPFAFTTTSVVIENVAANGSCFDITANYTGFSQQGRGTISADGQSIRLELYIAGVATGHRCADGPPGSATVKISGQNFTGNAVGIFAVAAAQQ
;
A
#
# COMPACT_ATOMS: atom_id res chain seq x y z
N MET A 1 11.19 19.06 -41.63
CA MET A 1 10.16 19.27 -42.68
C MET A 1 9.89 17.95 -43.41
N LYS A 2 8.81 17.27 -43.08
CA LYS A 2 7.85 16.62 -44.01
C LYS A 2 6.86 15.78 -43.20
N THR A 3 5.67 16.34 -43.11
CA THR A 3 4.39 15.80 -42.67
C THR A 3 3.94 14.64 -43.57
N THR A 4 3.17 13.67 -43.05
CA THR A 4 1.95 13.02 -43.65
C THR A 4 1.50 11.83 -42.77
N TRP A 5 0.38 11.92 -42.01
CA TRP A 5 -0.99 11.37 -42.22
C TRP A 5 -1.06 9.84 -42.37
N MET A 6 -2.05 9.04 -41.91
CA MET A 6 -3.19 9.09 -40.96
C MET A 6 -3.80 7.65 -41.01
N THR A 7 -4.38 7.10 -39.95
CA THR A 7 -5.70 6.42 -40.02
C THR A 7 -6.21 6.01 -38.63
N ARG A 8 -7.45 6.44 -38.36
CA ARG A 8 -8.31 6.04 -37.23
C ARG A 8 -9.02 4.73 -37.58
N THR A 9 -9.26 3.89 -36.57
CA THR A 9 -10.25 2.80 -36.65
C THR A 9 -11.24 2.97 -35.51
N THR A 10 -12.49 3.27 -35.86
CA THR A 10 -13.67 3.27 -34.97
C THR A 10 -14.33 1.90 -35.03
N ALA A 11 -14.64 1.30 -33.89
CA ALA A 11 -15.49 0.11 -33.80
C ALA A 11 -16.80 0.48 -33.08
N THR A 12 -17.87 0.49 -33.86
CA THR A 12 -19.27 0.63 -33.45
C THR A 12 -19.82 -0.76 -33.16
N TRP A 13 -20.49 -0.97 -32.02
CA TRP A 13 -21.27 -2.19 -31.77
C TRP A 13 -22.76 -1.88 -31.59
N VAL A 14 -23.55 -2.81 -32.11
CA VAL A 14 -24.95 -2.72 -32.54
C VAL A 14 -25.91 -3.14 -31.43
N ARG A 15 -27.05 -2.43 -31.34
CA ARG A 15 -28.30 -2.78 -30.62
C ARG A 15 -28.93 -4.06 -31.18
N SER A 16 -29.57 -4.88 -30.34
CA SER A 16 -30.91 -5.47 -30.61
C SER A 16 -31.39 -6.35 -29.45
N GLY A 17 -32.70 -6.30 -29.16
CA GLY A 17 -33.37 -7.20 -28.21
C GLY A 17 -34.73 -6.70 -27.73
N LEU A 18 -35.71 -6.69 -28.63
CA LEU A 18 -37.13 -6.42 -28.39
C LEU A 18 -37.83 -7.61 -27.69
N GLY A 19 -38.84 -7.31 -26.88
CA GLY A 19 -40.13 -8.01 -26.94
C GLY A 19 -40.52 -8.91 -25.76
N CYS A 20 -41.60 -8.56 -25.05
CA CYS A 20 -42.82 -9.38 -25.11
C CYS A 20 -44.05 -8.58 -24.65
N ALA A 21 -45.17 -8.86 -25.30
CA ALA A 21 -46.36 -8.04 -25.36
C ALA A 21 -47.48 -8.50 -24.43
N MET A 22 -48.32 -7.51 -24.15
CA MET A 22 -49.74 -7.48 -23.78
C MET A 22 -50.64 -8.57 -24.41
N SER A 23 -51.64 -9.08 -23.66
CA SER A 23 -53.09 -8.96 -23.92
C SER A 23 -53.98 -10.17 -23.55
N CYS A 24 -55.27 -9.82 -23.31
CA CYS A 24 -56.52 -10.60 -23.32
C CYS A 24 -57.00 -11.29 -22.03
N ALA A 25 -58.29 -11.37 -21.69
CA ALA A 25 -59.52 -10.62 -22.01
C ALA A 25 -60.66 -11.22 -21.14
N LEU A 26 -61.62 -10.36 -20.80
CA LEU A 26 -62.98 -10.53 -20.25
C LEU A 26 -63.70 -11.90 -20.39
N LEU A 27 -64.57 -12.24 -19.41
CA LEU A 27 -66.04 -12.37 -19.59
C LEU A 27 -66.83 -12.55 -18.26
N LEU A 28 -68.10 -12.14 -18.32
CA LEU A 28 -69.08 -11.76 -17.28
C LEU A 28 -69.86 -12.92 -16.62
N SER A 29 -70.43 -12.67 -15.42
CA SER A 29 -71.90 -12.65 -15.13
C SER A 29 -72.32 -13.22 -13.76
N GLY A 30 -73.11 -12.46 -12.97
CA GLY A 30 -74.26 -13.02 -12.24
C GLY A 30 -74.43 -12.76 -10.73
N CYS A 31 -75.41 -11.90 -10.41
CA CYS A 31 -76.38 -11.96 -9.30
C CYS A 31 -76.06 -11.43 -7.87
N SER A 32 -76.64 -10.25 -7.62
CA SER A 32 -77.65 -9.96 -6.57
C SER A 32 -77.24 -9.63 -5.13
N ASP A 33 -77.96 -8.62 -4.65
CA ASP A 33 -77.88 -7.84 -3.42
C ASP A 33 -78.03 -8.63 -2.12
N ASP A 34 -77.34 -8.19 -1.06
CA ASP A 34 -77.89 -8.20 0.31
C ASP A 34 -77.23 -7.11 1.17
N ASP A 35 -78.09 -6.37 1.87
CA ASP A 35 -77.82 -5.26 2.77
C ASP A 35 -76.98 -5.67 4.02
N ALA A 36 -76.05 -4.81 4.43
CA ALA A 36 -76.01 -4.23 5.79
C ALA A 36 -74.72 -3.40 6.06
N PRO A 37 -74.81 -2.30 6.84
CA PRO A 37 -73.70 -1.39 7.07
C PRO A 37 -72.90 -1.76 8.32
N ALA A 38 -71.56 -1.75 8.23
CA ALA A 38 -70.70 -1.70 9.40
C ALA A 38 -69.50 -0.79 9.15
N ARG A 39 -69.63 0.39 9.73
CA ARG A 39 -68.59 1.37 10.00
C ARG A 39 -67.36 0.74 10.70
N ASP A 40 -66.21 1.12 10.14
CA ASP A 40 -65.12 1.81 10.85
C ASP A 40 -64.01 0.99 11.54
N ALA A 41 -62.80 1.54 11.37
CA ALA A 41 -61.54 1.30 12.06
C ALA A 41 -60.90 -0.11 11.99
N ARG A 42 -59.84 -0.26 11.15
CA ARG A 42 -58.56 -0.95 11.50
C ARG A 42 -57.53 -1.18 10.38
N VAL A 43 -57.70 -0.68 9.15
CA VAL A 43 -56.73 -0.98 8.07
C VAL A 43 -55.59 0.06 7.93
N VAL A 44 -55.71 1.25 8.51
CA VAL A 44 -54.69 2.31 8.40
C VAL A 44 -53.48 2.06 9.33
N ASP A 45 -53.64 1.24 10.38
CA ASP A 45 -52.63 1.09 11.43
C ASP A 45 -51.55 0.03 11.10
N ALA A 46 -51.84 -0.94 10.23
CA ALA A 46 -50.88 -2.00 9.87
C ALA A 46 -49.83 -1.53 8.85
N ARG A 47 -50.22 -0.73 7.85
CA ARG A 47 -49.30 -0.23 6.80
C ARG A 47 -48.33 0.83 7.33
N ALA A 48 -48.79 1.68 8.25
CA ALA A 48 -47.93 2.69 8.89
C ALA A 48 -46.89 2.04 9.82
N ARG A 49 -47.25 0.96 10.53
CA ARG A 49 -46.33 0.19 11.36
C ARG A 49 -45.30 -0.59 10.56
N ASP A 50 -45.66 -1.08 9.37
CA ASP A 50 -44.74 -1.79 8.49
C ASP A 50 -43.75 -0.86 7.78
N ALA A 51 -44.21 0.31 7.31
CA ALA A 51 -43.35 1.34 6.73
C ALA A 51 -42.34 1.89 7.76
N SER A 52 -42.80 2.24 8.97
CA SER A 52 -41.92 2.76 10.02
C SER A 52 -40.88 1.73 10.52
N ARG A 53 -41.23 0.44 10.57
CA ARG A 53 -40.29 -0.64 10.92
C ARG A 53 -39.22 -0.85 9.86
N ARG A 54 -39.58 -0.79 8.57
CA ARG A 54 -38.60 -0.89 7.48
C ARG A 54 -37.67 0.32 7.46
N ASP A 55 -38.20 1.52 7.65
CA ASP A 55 -37.39 2.74 7.67
C ASP A 55 -36.45 2.79 8.87
N ALA A 56 -36.87 2.30 10.04
CA ALA A 56 -36.01 2.19 11.21
C ALA A 56 -34.92 1.14 11.02
N ALA A 57 -35.26 -0.05 10.50
CA ALA A 57 -34.29 -1.11 10.25
C ALA A 57 -33.26 -0.72 9.17
N VAL A 58 -33.68 -0.01 8.12
CA VAL A 58 -32.79 0.51 7.07
C VAL A 58 -31.87 1.60 7.62
N ARG A 59 -32.36 2.49 8.50
CA ARG A 59 -31.51 3.49 9.16
C ARG A 59 -30.51 2.85 10.12
N ASP A 60 -30.92 1.85 10.89
CA ASP A 60 -30.02 1.13 11.81
C ASP A 60 -28.97 0.32 11.06
N ALA A 61 -29.34 -0.33 9.95
CA ALA A 61 -28.38 -1.02 9.08
C ALA A 61 -27.41 -0.04 8.43
N ALA A 62 -27.89 1.09 7.90
CA ALA A 62 -27.02 2.11 7.30
C ALA A 62 -26.11 2.79 8.33
N ALA A 63 -26.60 3.03 9.55
CA ALA A 63 -25.80 3.60 10.64
C ALA A 63 -24.74 2.60 11.15
N ARG A 64 -25.08 1.31 11.22
CA ARG A 64 -24.11 0.24 11.54
C ARG A 64 -23.08 0.09 10.43
N ASP A 65 -23.48 0.13 9.16
CA ASP A 65 -22.56 0.06 8.03
C ASP A 65 -21.66 1.29 7.94
N ALA A 66 -22.16 2.49 8.25
CA ALA A 66 -21.34 3.71 8.36
C ALA A 66 -20.35 3.61 9.52
N ALA A 67 -20.80 3.17 10.70
CA ALA A 67 -19.94 2.98 11.86
C ALA A 67 -18.89 1.86 11.67
N VAL A 68 -19.23 0.80 10.93
CA VAL A 68 -18.30 -0.30 10.59
C VAL A 68 -17.30 0.12 9.51
N ARG A 69 -17.70 0.98 8.57
CA ARG A 69 -16.78 1.56 7.56
C ARG A 69 -15.81 2.57 8.19
N ASP A 70 -16.26 3.36 9.15
CA ASP A 70 -15.37 4.23 9.93
C ASP A 70 -14.50 3.45 10.92
N ALA A 71 -14.92 2.24 11.30
CA ALA A 71 -14.16 1.29 12.10
C ALA A 71 -13.27 0.34 11.28
N ALA A 72 -13.16 0.50 9.96
CA ALA A 72 -11.99 -0.01 9.23
C ALA A 72 -10.78 0.77 9.78
N ALA A 73 -10.20 0.25 10.87
CA ALA A 73 -9.35 0.98 11.78
C ALA A 73 -8.30 1.78 11.01
N VAL A 74 -8.44 3.10 11.06
CA VAL A 74 -7.44 4.01 10.52
C VAL A 74 -6.10 3.62 11.15
N ASN A 75 -5.11 3.35 10.31
CA ASN A 75 -3.78 2.97 10.78
C ASN A 75 -3.29 4.04 11.77
N PRO A 76 -2.90 3.68 13.01
CA PRO A 76 -2.53 4.66 14.03
C PRO A 76 -1.28 5.47 13.65
N PHE A 77 -0.52 5.03 12.65
CA PHE A 77 0.66 5.70 12.11
C PHE A 77 0.32 6.67 10.96
N ASN A 78 -0.73 7.48 11.14
CA ASN A 78 -1.26 8.41 10.13
C ASN A 78 -0.85 9.87 10.33
N THR A 79 0.06 10.16 11.25
CA THR A 79 0.64 11.49 11.45
C THR A 79 2.16 11.41 11.56
N VAL A 80 2.85 12.51 11.25
CA VAL A 80 4.31 12.60 11.43
C VAL A 80 4.71 12.30 12.89
N ALA A 81 3.95 12.82 13.85
CA ALA A 81 4.20 12.60 15.27
C ALA A 81 4.07 11.12 15.65
N ALA A 82 3.02 10.43 15.18
CA ALA A 82 2.82 9.01 15.44
C ALA A 82 3.91 8.13 14.82
N VAL A 83 4.33 8.43 13.58
CA VAL A 83 5.44 7.71 12.92
C VAL A 83 6.76 7.93 13.66
N LYS A 84 7.07 9.17 14.07
CA LYS A 84 8.29 9.46 14.85
C LYS A 84 8.28 8.79 16.23
N ALA A 85 7.17 8.87 16.95
CA ALA A 85 7.01 8.21 18.24
C ALA A 85 7.10 6.68 18.13
N PHE A 86 6.61 6.11 17.03
CA PHE A 86 6.78 4.69 16.76
C PHE A 86 8.25 4.34 16.61
N PHE A 87 9.04 5.12 15.89
CA PHE A 87 10.45 4.82 15.68
C PHE A 87 11.29 4.93 16.96
N ASP A 88 10.88 5.74 17.93
CA ASP A 88 11.67 6.02 19.13
C ASP A 88 12.02 4.75 19.93
N GLY A 89 13.32 4.54 20.18
CA GLY A 89 13.86 3.40 20.91
C GLY A 89 13.68 2.03 20.25
N LYS A 90 13.16 1.96 19.01
CA LYS A 90 12.94 0.67 18.32
C LYS A 90 14.19 0.19 17.60
N THR A 91 14.32 -1.13 17.56
CA THR A 91 15.23 -1.83 16.64
C THR A 91 14.39 -2.61 15.66
N VAL A 92 14.71 -2.50 14.37
CA VAL A 92 14.02 -3.23 13.32
C VAL A 92 15.01 -3.99 12.45
N VAL A 93 14.61 -5.16 11.96
CA VAL A 93 15.49 -6.13 11.29
C VAL A 93 14.87 -6.60 9.97
N MET A 94 15.67 -6.60 8.91
CA MET A 94 15.33 -7.16 7.60
C MET A 94 16.32 -8.28 7.26
N GLU A 95 15.82 -9.48 6.99
CA GLU A 95 16.62 -10.66 6.68
C GLU A 95 15.83 -11.67 5.81
N GLY A 96 16.52 -12.61 5.18
CA GLY A 96 15.91 -13.68 4.40
C GLY A 96 15.04 -13.17 3.23
N SER A 97 13.79 -13.63 3.15
CA SER A 97 12.83 -13.24 2.11
C SER A 97 12.36 -11.79 2.21
N ASN A 98 12.62 -11.13 3.35
CA ASN A 98 12.22 -9.74 3.56
C ASN A 98 13.19 -8.75 2.89
N ILE A 99 14.37 -9.21 2.48
CA ILE A 99 15.33 -8.42 1.71
C ILE A 99 14.81 -8.30 0.26
N PRO A 100 14.70 -7.07 -0.29
CA PRO A 100 14.27 -6.87 -1.67
C PRO A 100 15.33 -7.36 -2.66
N THR A 101 14.95 -7.71 -3.89
CA THR A 101 15.93 -8.15 -4.92
C THR A 101 16.75 -6.99 -5.49
N HIS A 102 16.28 -5.76 -5.30
CA HIS A 102 16.92 -4.54 -5.75
C HIS A 102 16.97 -3.50 -4.63
N PRO A 103 17.68 -3.77 -3.52
CA PRO A 103 17.79 -2.80 -2.44
C PRO A 103 18.41 -1.51 -3.01
N GLN A 104 17.85 -0.37 -2.60
CA GLN A 104 18.28 0.94 -3.10
C GLN A 104 18.14 1.14 -4.62
N GLY A 105 17.36 0.27 -5.29
CA GLY A 105 17.16 0.29 -6.73
C GLY A 105 18.25 -0.40 -7.56
N ALA A 106 19.24 -1.02 -6.93
CA ALA A 106 20.32 -1.73 -7.62
C ALA A 106 20.18 -3.24 -7.49
N ASN A 107 20.40 -3.97 -8.59
CA ASN A 107 20.31 -5.43 -8.64
C ASN A 107 21.31 -6.06 -7.64
N GLU A 108 20.79 -6.84 -6.68
CA GLU A 108 21.62 -7.50 -5.66
C GLU A 108 22.65 -8.49 -6.22
N ASN A 109 22.41 -9.00 -7.43
CA ASN A 109 23.28 -9.94 -8.11
C ASN A 109 24.43 -9.26 -8.88
N MET A 110 24.44 -7.93 -8.94
CA MET A 110 25.48 -7.19 -9.67
C MET A 110 26.65 -6.86 -8.73
N ASN A 111 27.87 -7.19 -9.16
CA ASN A 111 29.07 -6.78 -8.45
C ASN A 111 29.32 -5.28 -8.68
N LEU A 112 29.05 -4.47 -7.66
CA LEU A 112 29.31 -3.03 -7.66
C LEU A 112 30.69 -2.67 -7.07
N GLY A 113 31.49 -3.66 -6.71
CA GLY A 113 32.75 -3.52 -6.01
C GLY A 113 32.67 -3.98 -4.54
N PRO A 114 33.84 -4.09 -3.88
CA PRO A 114 33.96 -4.72 -2.56
C PRO A 114 33.17 -4.03 -1.44
N ALA A 115 32.86 -2.74 -1.58
CA ALA A 115 32.13 -1.96 -0.58
C ALA A 115 30.72 -1.51 -1.04
N ALA A 116 30.30 -1.88 -2.26
CA ALA A 116 29.07 -1.35 -2.86
C ALA A 116 28.07 -2.44 -3.29
N THR A 117 28.41 -3.73 -3.10
CA THR A 117 27.48 -4.82 -3.41
C THR A 117 26.17 -4.67 -2.63
N GLN A 118 25.08 -4.92 -3.33
CA GLN A 118 23.72 -4.92 -2.80
C GLN A 118 23.28 -6.33 -2.36
N CYS A 119 24.19 -7.30 -2.32
CA CYS A 119 23.91 -8.63 -1.80
C CYS A 119 23.87 -8.58 -0.28
N LEU A 120 22.67 -8.41 0.29
CA LEU A 120 22.46 -8.25 1.74
C LEU A 120 22.15 -9.61 2.37
N HIS A 121 22.76 -9.89 3.52
CA HIS A 121 22.41 -11.01 4.41
C HIS A 121 21.38 -10.56 5.46
N LYS A 122 21.66 -9.42 6.09
CA LYS A 122 20.85 -8.85 7.17
C LYS A 122 21.05 -7.33 7.24
N VAL A 123 19.98 -6.60 7.54
CA VAL A 123 20.04 -5.18 7.88
C VAL A 123 19.34 -4.97 9.20
N THR A 124 20.03 -4.32 10.14
CA THR A 124 19.46 -3.90 11.42
C THR A 124 19.46 -2.39 11.47
N ILE A 125 18.31 -1.78 11.74
CA ILE A 125 18.19 -0.34 11.96
C ILE A 125 17.84 -0.15 13.43
N LYS A 126 18.76 0.45 14.17
CA LYS A 126 18.48 0.95 15.51
C LYS A 126 18.12 2.42 15.41
N LEU A 127 16.93 2.76 15.84
CA LEU A 127 16.45 4.12 15.90
C LEU A 127 16.77 4.63 17.30
N ASN A 128 17.88 5.36 17.40
CA ASN A 128 18.17 6.11 18.61
C ASN A 128 17.19 7.28 18.68
N GLU A 129 17.13 7.95 19.83
CA GLU A 129 16.34 9.18 20.03
C GLU A 129 16.36 10.04 18.75
N ALA A 130 15.17 10.29 18.20
CA ALA A 130 15.06 10.95 16.90
C ALA A 130 15.86 12.26 16.90
N PRO A 131 16.72 12.52 15.89
CA PRO A 131 16.61 12.03 14.52
C PRO A 131 17.72 11.06 14.07
N GLN A 132 18.37 10.31 14.97
CA GLN A 132 19.51 9.47 14.60
C GLN A 132 19.16 7.98 14.46
N MET A 133 19.46 7.41 13.30
CA MET A 133 19.46 5.98 13.04
C MET A 133 20.90 5.46 12.95
N VAL A 134 21.13 4.28 13.51
CA VAL A 134 22.31 3.46 13.23
C VAL A 134 21.85 2.29 12.38
N VAL A 135 22.33 2.24 11.14
CA VAL A 135 22.05 1.17 10.19
C VAL A 135 23.26 0.24 10.13
N THR A 136 23.11 -0.97 10.63
CA THR A 136 24.11 -2.04 10.54
C THR A 136 23.73 -2.98 9.41
N THR A 137 24.67 -3.19 8.49
CA THR A 137 24.51 -4.03 7.32
C THR A 137 25.48 -5.20 7.38
N GLU A 138 24.95 -6.41 7.20
CA GLU A 138 25.70 -7.63 6.98
C GLU A 138 25.53 -8.03 5.52
N LEU A 139 26.63 -8.24 4.80
CA LEU A 139 26.58 -8.66 3.41
C LEU A 139 26.41 -10.17 3.30
N GLY A 140 25.72 -10.58 2.25
CA GLY A 140 25.73 -11.95 1.75
C GLY A 140 26.91 -12.19 0.83
N THR A 141 27.07 -13.45 0.40
CA THR A 141 28.14 -13.85 -0.52
C THR A 141 27.66 -13.71 -1.97
N LEU A 142 28.37 -12.92 -2.78
CA LEU A 142 28.07 -12.79 -4.21
C LEU A 142 28.86 -13.82 -5.03
N ASN A 143 28.19 -14.87 -5.49
CA ASN A 143 28.80 -15.97 -6.25
C ASN A 143 28.81 -15.67 -7.75
N GLY A 144 29.86 -16.07 -8.46
CA GLY A 144 29.89 -16.01 -9.93
C GLY A 144 30.02 -14.62 -10.56
N ALA A 145 30.37 -13.58 -9.78
CA ALA A 145 30.57 -12.22 -10.27
C ALA A 145 31.97 -11.68 -9.89
N PRO A 146 33.06 -12.15 -10.54
CA PRO A 146 34.42 -11.88 -10.10
C PRO A 146 34.90 -10.44 -10.34
N THR A 147 34.23 -9.69 -11.23
CA THR A 147 34.63 -8.33 -11.62
C THR A 147 33.49 -7.34 -11.45
N VAL A 148 33.82 -6.07 -11.23
CA VAL A 148 32.81 -4.99 -11.17
C VAL A 148 32.01 -4.96 -12.48
N GLY A 149 30.68 -4.89 -12.36
CA GLY A 149 29.73 -4.92 -13.47
C GLY A 149 29.27 -6.31 -13.89
N SER A 150 29.93 -7.39 -13.43
CA SER A 150 29.45 -8.75 -13.68
C SER A 150 28.23 -9.09 -12.82
N VAL A 151 27.36 -9.95 -13.35
CA VAL A 151 26.13 -10.42 -12.69
C VAL A 151 26.32 -11.87 -12.27
N GLY A 152 26.06 -12.16 -11.01
CA GLY A 152 26.19 -13.47 -10.40
C GLY A 152 24.92 -13.91 -9.69
N THR A 153 25.08 -14.52 -8.52
CA THR A 153 23.98 -14.93 -7.65
C THR A 153 24.30 -14.54 -6.22
N CYS A 154 23.44 -13.72 -5.63
CA CYS A 154 23.51 -13.34 -4.24
C CYS A 154 23.04 -14.51 -3.36
N ASP A 155 23.97 -15.06 -2.58
CA ASP A 155 23.67 -15.97 -1.49
C ASP A 155 23.46 -15.17 -0.20
N ARG A 156 22.18 -14.98 0.14
CA ARG A 156 21.75 -14.29 1.35
C ARG A 156 21.87 -15.14 2.61
N THR A 157 22.25 -16.42 2.51
CA THR A 157 22.38 -17.32 3.67
C THR A 157 23.80 -17.35 4.22
N THR A 158 24.79 -17.10 3.37
CA THR A 158 26.21 -17.07 3.76
C THR A 158 26.68 -15.63 3.95
N LYS A 159 26.88 -15.25 5.22
CA LYS A 159 27.47 -13.96 5.60
C LYS A 159 28.88 -13.80 5.03
N LEU A 160 29.14 -12.62 4.45
CA LEU A 160 30.45 -12.21 3.95
C LEU A 160 31.05 -11.12 4.84
N GLY A 161 32.19 -11.44 5.46
CA GLY A 161 32.98 -10.48 6.25
C GLY A 161 32.28 -9.97 7.51
N GLU A 162 32.80 -8.88 8.04
CA GLU A 162 32.25 -8.23 9.24
C GLU A 162 31.12 -7.25 8.88
N PRO A 163 30.12 -7.08 9.78
CA PRO A 163 29.10 -6.04 9.62
C PRO A 163 29.74 -4.65 9.58
N PHE A 164 29.16 -3.74 8.81
CA PHE A 164 29.49 -2.31 8.86
C PHE A 164 28.27 -1.50 9.26
N ALA A 165 28.52 -0.37 9.91
CA ALA A 165 27.47 0.50 10.41
C ALA A 165 27.59 1.92 9.85
N PHE A 166 26.45 2.51 9.49
CA PHE A 166 26.33 3.92 9.17
C PHE A 166 25.44 4.60 10.20
N THR A 167 25.86 5.76 10.67
CA THR A 167 25.02 6.61 11.52
C THR A 167 24.49 7.76 10.68
N THR A 168 23.18 7.97 10.69
CA THR A 168 22.60 9.12 10.02
C THR A 168 22.95 10.40 10.77
N THR A 169 23.24 11.47 10.04
CA THR A 169 23.36 12.83 10.60
C THR A 169 21.98 13.46 10.84
N SER A 170 20.98 13.09 10.03
CA SER A 170 19.59 13.46 10.26
C SER A 170 18.63 12.50 9.56
N VAL A 171 17.43 12.38 10.12
CA VAL A 171 16.28 11.70 9.52
C VAL A 171 15.11 12.67 9.49
N VAL A 172 14.50 12.81 8.32
CA VAL A 172 13.27 13.58 8.10
C VAL A 172 12.15 12.62 7.73
N ILE A 173 11.03 12.73 8.45
CA ILE A 173 9.76 12.05 8.16
C ILE A 173 8.73 13.13 7.85
N GLU A 174 8.06 13.02 6.71
CA GLU A 174 7.11 14.00 6.21
C GLU A 174 6.01 13.36 5.34
N ASN A 175 5.05 14.16 4.88
CA ASN A 175 3.99 13.75 3.94
C ASN A 175 3.27 12.44 4.33
N VAL A 176 2.97 12.27 5.62
CA VAL A 176 2.25 11.09 6.10
C VAL A 176 0.80 11.12 5.59
N ALA A 177 0.40 10.08 4.87
CA ALA A 177 -0.96 9.92 4.37
C ALA A 177 -1.94 9.79 5.55
N ALA A 178 -3.12 10.42 5.44
CA ALA A 178 -4.11 10.45 6.53
C ALA A 178 -4.66 9.07 6.94
N ASN A 179 -4.49 8.06 6.08
CA ASN A 179 -4.84 6.66 6.34
C ASN A 179 -3.64 5.81 6.81
N GLY A 180 -2.45 6.41 7.02
CA GLY A 180 -1.21 5.74 7.38
C GLY A 180 -0.63 4.80 6.30
N SER A 181 -1.12 4.87 5.05
CA SER A 181 -0.65 3.98 3.99
C SER A 181 0.75 4.32 3.48
N CYS A 182 1.27 5.52 3.81
CA CYS A 182 2.56 5.98 3.33
C CYS A 182 3.09 7.13 4.20
N PHE A 183 4.41 7.22 4.37
CA PHE A 183 5.15 8.42 4.79
C PHE A 183 6.43 8.57 3.96
N ASP A 184 6.84 9.81 3.71
CA ASP A 184 8.14 10.09 3.09
C ASP A 184 9.24 10.03 4.14
N ILE A 185 10.39 9.49 3.75
CA ILE A 185 11.58 9.41 4.58
C ILE A 185 12.81 9.89 3.81
N THR A 186 13.62 10.70 4.47
CA THR A 186 14.95 11.12 4.01
C THR A 186 15.95 10.86 5.12
N ALA A 187 16.93 10.00 4.88
CA ALA A 187 18.00 9.65 5.81
C ALA A 187 19.34 10.16 5.27
N ASN A 188 19.94 11.13 5.96
CA ASN A 188 21.21 11.74 5.55
C ASN A 188 22.36 11.09 6.31
N TYR A 189 23.45 10.79 5.60
CA TYR A 189 24.69 10.25 6.14
C TYR A 189 25.85 11.18 5.78
N THR A 190 27.02 10.93 6.36
CA THR A 190 28.24 11.62 5.91
C THR A 190 28.58 11.14 4.48
N GLY A 191 28.43 12.03 3.50
CA GLY A 191 28.82 11.80 2.10
C GLY A 191 27.71 11.30 1.17
N PHE A 192 26.55 10.89 1.68
CA PHE A 192 25.41 10.48 0.85
C PHE A 192 24.08 10.64 1.59
N SER A 193 22.97 10.55 0.85
CA SER A 193 21.61 10.59 1.39
C SER A 193 20.77 9.51 0.74
N GLN A 194 19.82 8.97 1.49
CA GLN A 194 18.80 8.05 1.01
C GLN A 194 17.43 8.69 1.15
N GLN A 195 16.60 8.49 0.14
CA GLN A 195 15.27 9.07 0.03
C GLN A 195 14.28 8.01 -0.43
N GLY A 196 13.05 8.10 0.06
CA GLY A 196 12.08 7.07 -0.21
C GLY A 196 10.76 7.30 0.50
N ARG A 197 10.06 6.19 0.63
CA ARG A 197 8.76 6.10 1.30
C ARG A 197 8.68 4.84 2.15
N GLY A 198 7.81 4.89 3.15
CA GLY A 198 7.57 3.77 4.03
C GLY A 198 6.12 3.63 4.46
N THR A 199 5.80 2.50 5.07
CA THR A 199 4.56 2.30 5.82
C THR A 199 4.83 1.40 7.02
N ILE A 200 4.13 1.63 8.12
CA ILE A 200 4.15 0.78 9.32
C ILE A 200 2.84 0.00 9.31
N SER A 201 2.89 -1.32 9.53
CA SER A 201 1.68 -2.13 9.65
C SER A 201 0.81 -1.64 10.81
N ALA A 202 -0.51 -1.81 10.72
CA ALA A 202 -1.43 -1.27 11.74
C ALA A 202 -1.18 -1.85 13.15
N ASP A 203 -0.62 -3.07 13.24
CA ASP A 203 -0.22 -3.73 14.48
C ASP A 203 1.16 -3.26 15.02
N GLY A 204 1.86 -2.41 14.27
CA GLY A 204 3.19 -1.92 14.61
C GLY A 204 4.29 -2.98 14.61
N GLN A 205 4.05 -4.15 14.01
CA GLN A 205 5.03 -5.25 14.01
C GLN A 205 5.99 -5.23 12.82
N SER A 206 5.64 -4.52 11.74
CA SER A 206 6.45 -4.47 10.53
C SER A 206 6.52 -3.07 9.93
N ILE A 207 7.62 -2.80 9.25
CA ILE A 207 7.84 -1.59 8.47
C ILE A 207 8.21 -2.00 7.06
N ARG A 208 7.52 -1.46 6.06
CA ARG A 208 7.93 -1.59 4.67
C ARG A 208 8.66 -0.30 4.29
N LEU A 209 9.91 -0.39 3.86
CA LEU A 209 10.71 0.75 3.41
C LEU A 209 11.15 0.54 1.97
N GLU A 210 10.94 1.55 1.14
CA GLU A 210 11.43 1.61 -0.23
C GLU A 210 12.31 2.85 -0.34
N LEU A 211 13.63 2.63 -0.27
CA LEU A 211 14.65 3.69 -0.23
C LEU A 211 15.49 3.64 -1.50
N TYR A 212 16.02 4.79 -1.92
CA TYR A 212 16.93 4.96 -3.04
C TYR A 212 18.02 5.97 -2.68
N ILE A 213 19.16 5.93 -3.37
CA ILE A 213 20.18 6.98 -3.24
C ILE A 213 19.60 8.30 -3.78
N ALA A 214 19.75 9.37 -3.02
CA ALA A 214 19.28 10.70 -3.39
C ALA A 214 19.83 11.12 -4.77
N GLY A 215 18.95 11.66 -5.62
CA GLY A 215 19.30 12.11 -6.97
C GLY A 215 19.34 11.02 -8.05
N VAL A 216 19.21 9.74 -7.68
CA VAL A 216 19.24 8.62 -8.65
C VAL A 216 17.84 8.19 -9.10
N ALA A 217 16.85 8.31 -8.20
CA ALA A 217 15.48 7.89 -8.46
C ALA A 217 14.49 9.06 -8.45
N THR A 218 13.39 8.93 -9.18
CA THR A 218 12.20 9.80 -9.11
C THR A 218 10.94 8.94 -8.96
N GLY A 219 9.81 9.53 -8.59
CA GLY A 219 8.55 8.78 -8.44
C GLY A 219 8.50 7.87 -7.20
N HIS A 220 9.37 8.10 -6.22
CA HIS A 220 9.56 7.27 -5.02
C HIS A 220 8.97 7.89 -3.75
N ARG A 221 8.17 8.96 -3.87
CA ARG A 221 7.53 9.65 -2.75
C ARG A 221 6.08 9.18 -2.58
N CYS A 222 5.48 9.49 -1.45
CA CYS A 222 4.10 9.14 -1.15
C CYS A 222 3.08 9.81 -2.09
N ALA A 223 3.41 10.98 -2.63
CA ALA A 223 2.61 11.63 -3.66
C ALA A 223 2.50 10.78 -4.94
N ASP A 224 3.48 9.90 -5.20
CA ASP A 224 3.51 9.00 -6.35
C ASP A 224 2.89 7.61 -6.03
N GLY A 225 2.48 7.36 -4.77
CA GLY A 225 1.88 6.11 -4.34
C GLY A 225 2.59 5.46 -3.14
N PRO A 226 1.99 4.41 -2.54
CA PRO A 226 2.59 3.67 -1.43
C PRO A 226 3.85 2.88 -1.83
N PRO A 227 4.63 2.38 -0.85
CA PRO A 227 5.79 1.52 -1.13
C PRO A 227 5.47 0.37 -2.10
N GLY A 228 6.27 0.23 -3.16
CA GLY A 228 6.10 -0.77 -4.20
C GLY A 228 5.19 -0.36 -5.37
N SER A 229 4.67 0.87 -5.39
CA SER A 229 4.00 1.41 -6.58
C SER A 229 4.95 1.50 -7.77
N ALA A 230 4.46 1.09 -8.94
CA ALA A 230 5.20 1.09 -10.22
C ALA A 230 5.34 2.51 -10.83
N THR A 231 5.74 3.47 -10.00
CA THR A 231 5.95 4.88 -10.36
C THR A 231 7.43 5.27 -10.39
N VAL A 232 8.28 4.42 -9.80
CA VAL A 232 9.70 4.73 -9.65
C VAL A 232 10.41 4.67 -11.00
N LYS A 233 11.25 5.67 -11.24
CA LYS A 233 12.22 5.66 -12.32
C LYS A 233 13.63 5.79 -11.77
N ILE A 234 14.56 5.03 -12.33
CA ILE A 234 15.99 5.08 -12.01
C ILE A 234 16.71 5.58 -13.25
N SER A 235 17.43 6.70 -13.13
CA SER A 235 18.09 7.35 -14.27
C SER A 235 17.13 7.59 -15.47
N GLY A 236 15.88 7.94 -15.17
CA GLY A 236 14.83 8.19 -16.15
C GLY A 236 14.12 6.95 -16.73
N GLN A 237 14.60 5.74 -16.43
CA GLN A 237 14.00 4.48 -16.90
C GLN A 237 13.04 3.92 -15.85
N ASN A 238 11.93 3.31 -16.30
CA ASN A 238 10.98 2.66 -15.39
C ASN A 238 11.69 1.55 -14.60
N PHE A 239 11.55 1.58 -13.28
CA PHE A 239 12.07 0.55 -12.40
C PHE A 239 11.18 -0.70 -12.47
N THR A 240 11.80 -1.86 -12.70
CA THR A 240 11.11 -3.15 -12.83
C THR A 240 11.46 -4.14 -11.71
N GLY A 241 12.38 -3.75 -10.82
CA GLY A 241 12.80 -4.57 -9.68
C GLY A 241 11.85 -4.47 -8.49
N ASN A 242 12.23 -5.12 -7.39
CA ASN A 242 11.60 -4.92 -6.08
C ASN A 242 12.62 -4.23 -5.17
N ALA A 243 12.31 -3.02 -4.69
CA ALA A 243 13.13 -2.28 -3.73
C ALA A 243 12.50 -2.19 -2.32
N VAL A 244 11.33 -2.83 -2.12
CA VAL A 244 10.61 -2.77 -0.85
C VAL A 244 11.19 -3.79 0.12
N GLY A 245 11.94 -3.29 1.10
CA GLY A 245 12.39 -4.07 2.24
C GLY A 245 11.32 -4.15 3.33
N ILE A 246 11.21 -5.32 3.96
CA ILE A 246 10.30 -5.54 5.09
C ILE A 246 11.13 -5.70 6.35
N PHE A 247 10.94 -4.82 7.32
CA PHE A 247 11.62 -4.85 8.59
C PHE A 247 10.65 -5.32 9.66
N ALA A 248 11.00 -6.38 10.38
CA ALA A 248 10.29 -6.78 11.59
C ALA A 248 10.76 -5.94 12.76
N VAL A 249 9.85 -5.51 13.62
CA VAL A 249 10.21 -4.87 14.89
C VAL A 249 10.74 -5.92 15.84
N ALA A 250 12.00 -5.78 16.25
CA ALA A 250 12.58 -6.67 17.24
C ALA A 250 11.82 -6.50 18.56
N ALA A 251 11.56 -7.63 19.25
CA ALA A 251 11.03 -7.56 20.60
C ALA A 251 11.95 -6.68 21.46
N ALA A 252 11.37 -5.81 22.28
CA ALA A 252 12.15 -5.01 23.22
C ALA A 252 13.03 -5.95 24.03
N GLN A 253 14.35 -5.75 24.00
CA GLN A 253 15.25 -6.43 24.90
C GLN A 253 14.92 -5.89 26.31
N GLN A 254 14.16 -6.68 27.08
CA GLN A 254 13.85 -6.39 28.48
C GLN A 254 15.11 -6.52 29.34
#